data_AF-A0A7Y6GE35-F1
#
_entry.id   AF-A0A7Y6GE35-F1
#
_cell.length_a   1.000
_cell.length_b   1.000
_cell.length_c   1.000
_cell.angle_alpha   90.00
_cell.angle_beta   90.00
_cell.angle_gamma   90.00
#
_symmetry.space_group_name_H-M   'P 1'
#
loop_
_entity.id
_entity.type
_entity.pdbx_description
1 polymer ?
#
loop_
_entity_poly.entity_id
_entity_poly.type
_entity_poly.pdbx_seq_one_letter_code
_entity_poly.pdbx_strand_id
1 'polypeptide(L)' 'MNETDPSTEARKGRVPLWLDPDDLRRLATHCCCPADASAEEKAHCDRLRFRASAALHKHGHSR' A
#
# COMPACT_ATOMS: atom_id res chain seq x y z
N MET A 1 -20.73 3.80 0.78
CA MET A 1 -19.70 3.13 -0.04
C MET A 1 -18.74 2.49 0.93
N ASN A 2 -18.77 1.16 1.07
CA ASN A 2 -17.84 0.48 1.97
C ASN A 2 -16.56 0.21 1.17
N GLU A 3 -15.50 0.96 1.45
CA GLU A 3 -14.18 0.81 0.79
C GLU A 3 -13.49 -0.51 1.15
N THR A 4 -14.13 -1.33 2.00
CA THR A 4 -13.73 -2.69 2.35
C THR A 4 -14.75 -3.74 1.89
N ASP A 5 -15.65 -3.45 0.95
CA ASP A 5 -16.49 -4.50 0.35
C ASP A 5 -15.71 -5.22 -0.77
N PRO A 6 -15.42 -6.54 -0.64
CA PRO A 6 -14.62 -7.24 -1.64
C PRO A 6 -15.21 -7.20 -3.04
N SER A 7 -16.53 -7.30 -3.16
CA SER A 7 -17.25 -7.31 -4.43
C SER A 7 -17.14 -5.96 -5.16
N THR A 8 -17.20 -4.86 -4.41
CA THR A 8 -17.07 -3.50 -4.95
C THR A 8 -15.65 -3.21 -5.45
N GLU A 9 -14.62 -3.67 -4.75
CA GLU A 9 -13.23 -3.48 -5.18
C GLU A 9 -12.87 -4.40 -6.36
N ALA A 10 -13.36 -5.65 -6.37
CA ALA A 10 -13.16 -6.56 -7.49
C ALA A 10 -13.72 -5.99 -8.80
N ARG A 11 -14.91 -5.35 -8.77
CA ARG A 11 -15.51 -4.67 -9.93
C ARG A 11 -14.66 -3.50 -10.46
N LYS A 12 -13.79 -2.92 -9.62
CA LYS A 12 -12.84 -1.86 -10.02
C LYS A 12 -11.48 -2.42 -10.48
N GLY A 13 -11.35 -3.75 -10.60
CA GLY A 13 -10.08 -4.41 -10.90
C GLY A 13 -9.07 -4.33 -9.76
N ARG A 14 -9.54 -4.18 -8.52
CA ARG A 14 -8.70 -4.08 -7.33
C ARG A 14 -8.88 -5.32 -6.46
N VAL A 15 -7.81 -5.71 -5.79
CA VAL A 15 -7.84 -6.76 -4.78
C VAL A 15 -7.82 -6.09 -3.41
N PRO A 16 -8.86 -6.26 -2.58
CA PRO A 16 -8.83 -5.75 -1.22
C PRO A 16 -7.82 -6.57 -0.40
N LEU A 17 -6.97 -5.87 0.34
CA LEU A 17 -6.00 -6.46 1.25
C LEU A 17 -6.11 -5.72 2.57
N TRP A 18 -6.47 -6.44 3.63
CA TRP A 18 -6.49 -5.90 4.99
C TRP A 18 -5.15 -6.20 5.64
N LEU A 19 -4.47 -5.14 6.03
CA LEU A 19 -3.22 -5.18 6.77
C LEU A 19 -3.45 -4.46 8.09
N ASP A 20 -2.82 -4.96 9.15
CA ASP A 20 -2.77 -4.21 10.39
C ASP A 20 -1.82 -3.00 10.26
N PRO A 21 -1.83 -2.06 11.22
CA PRO A 21 -0.94 -0.90 11.17
C PRO A 21 0.56 -1.25 11.16
N ASP A 22 0.98 -2.36 11.75
CA ASP A 22 2.40 -2.77 11.78
C ASP A 22 2.86 -3.28 10.42
N ASP A 23 2.03 -4.09 9.75
CA ASP A 23 2.24 -4.51 8.37
C ASP A 23 2.31 -3.31 7.42
N LEU A 24 1.44 -2.32 7.60
CA LEU A 24 1.48 -1.08 6.82
C LEU A 24 2.76 -0.28 7.08
N ARG A 25 3.22 -0.18 8.33
CA ARG A 25 4.50 0.47 8.66
C ARG A 25 5.67 -0.24 8.00
N ARG A 26 5.67 -1.57 8.02
CA ARG A 26 6.69 -2.38 7.36
C ARG A 26 6.66 -2.19 5.85
N LEU A 27 5.49 -2.16 5.22
CA LEU A 27 5.37 -1.93 3.78
C LEU A 27 5.82 -0.51 3.38
N ALA A 28 5.48 0.49 4.19
CA ALA A 28 5.88 1.87 3.97
C ALA A 28 7.40 2.09 4.04
N THR A 29 8.10 1.31 4.87
CA THR A 29 9.54 1.48 5.16
C THR A 29 10.44 0.47 4.44
N HIS A 30 9.96 -0.76 4.24
CA HIS A 30 10.77 -1.91 3.82
C HIS A 30 10.22 -2.62 2.57
N CYS A 31 9.50 -1.93 1.68
CA CYS A 31 9.20 -2.51 0.36
C CYS A 31 10.51 -2.90 -0.35
N CYS A 32 10.67 -4.20 -0.66
CA CYS A 32 11.90 -4.83 -1.15
C CYS A 32 12.24 -4.45 -2.60
N CYS A 33 12.50 -3.18 -2.88
CA CYS A 33 13.04 -2.78 -4.18
C CYS A 33 14.53 -3.17 -4.26
N PRO A 34 14.95 -3.99 -5.22
CA PRO A 34 16.37 -4.25 -5.47
C PRO A 34 17.14 -2.93 -5.71
N ALA A 35 18.41 -2.88 -5.32
CA ALA A 35 19.23 -1.68 -5.52
C ALA A 35 19.41 -1.36 -7.03
N ASP A 36 19.49 -2.41 -7.83
CA ASP A 36 19.61 -2.43 -9.29
C ASP A 36 18.26 -2.42 -10.02
N ALA A 37 17.15 -2.26 -9.29
CA ALA A 37 15.83 -2.19 -9.88
C ALA A 37 15.74 -1.12 -10.97
N SER A 38 15.03 -1.46 -12.05
CA SER A 38 14.71 -0.55 -13.13
C SER A 38 13.92 0.67 -12.61
N ALA A 39 13.88 1.75 -13.41
CA ALA A 39 13.10 2.92 -13.06
C ALA A 39 11.59 2.60 -12.87
N GLU A 40 11.07 1.67 -13.66
CA GLU A 40 9.68 1.23 -13.58
C GLU A 40 9.38 0.47 -12.28
N GLU A 41 10.29 -0.42 -11.87
CA GLU A 41 10.20 -1.14 -10.59
C GLU A 41 10.33 -0.19 -9.40
N LYS A 42 11.26 0.77 -9.45
CA LYS A 42 11.38 1.82 -8.44
C LYS A 42 10.10 2.63 -8.31
N ALA A 43 9.53 3.06 -9.43
CA ALA A 43 8.25 3.76 -9.44
C ALA A 43 7.10 2.88 -8.89
N HIS A 44 7.13 1.57 -9.12
CA HIS A 44 6.18 0.64 -8.52
C HIS A 44 6.32 0.59 -6.99
N CYS A 45 7.54 0.41 -6.49
CA CYS A 45 7.83 0.40 -5.05
C CYS A 45 7.39 1.71 -4.38
N ASP A 46 7.64 2.86 -5.01
CA ASP A 46 7.27 4.17 -4.46
C ASP A 46 5.75 4.35 -4.35
N ARG A 47 5.00 3.89 -5.35
CA ARG A 47 3.53 3.89 -5.27
C ARG A 47 3.02 3.02 -4.11
N LEU A 48 3.63 1.88 -3.85
CA LEU A 48 3.26 1.02 -2.72
C LEU A 48 3.56 1.70 -1.38
N ARG A 49 4.77 2.24 -1.21
CA ARG A 49 5.17 2.96 0.03
C ARG A 49 4.28 4.17 0.30
N PHE A 50 3.96 4.94 -0.74
CA PHE A 50 3.07 6.09 -0.65
C PHE A 50 1.67 5.66 -0.18
N ARG A 51 1.10 4.62 -0.80
CA ARG A 51 -0.24 4.11 -0.43
C ARG A 51 -0.27 3.59 1.01
N ALA A 52 0.76 2.86 1.45
CA ALA A 52 0.87 2.39 2.83
C ALA A 52 0.98 3.57 3.83
N SER A 53 1.80 4.57 3.52
CA SER A 53 1.94 5.78 4.34
C SER A 53 0.63 6.58 4.41
N ALA A 54 -0.08 6.71 3.28
CA ALA A 54 -1.36 7.39 3.21
C ALA A 54 -2.45 6.66 4.01
N ALA A 55 -2.45 5.31 3.99
CA ALA A 55 -3.36 4.51 4.82
C ALA A 55 -3.10 4.76 6.31
N LEU A 56 -1.83 4.72 6.75
CA LEU A 56 -1.46 5.03 8.14
C LEU A 56 -1.89 6.45 8.54
N HIS A 57 -1.66 7.44 7.68
CA HIS A 57 -2.05 8.83 7.95
C HIS A 57 -3.57 8.97 8.14
N LYS A 58 -4.37 8.36 7.26
CA LYS A 58 -5.85 8.42 7.34
C LYS A 58 -6.41 7.80 8.63
N HIS A 59 -5.70 6.85 9.23
CA HIS A 59 -6.12 6.16 10.45
C HIS A 59 -5.44 6.70 11.72
N GLY A 60 -4.81 7.88 11.67
CA GLY A 60 -4.19 8.51 12.84
C GLY A 60 -2.93 7.79 13.33
N HIS A 61 -2.33 6.96 12.49
CA HIS A 61 -1.08 6.23 12.74
C HIS A 61 0.11 6.85 12.01
N SER A 62 0.01 8.10 11.55
CA SER A 62 1.18 8.86 11.11
C SER A 62 2.19 8.95 12.25
N ARG A 63 3.47 8.79 11.91
CA ARG A 63 4.58 9.03 12.84
C ARG A 63 4.44 10.36 13.55
#